data_AF-A0A3C2BYP8-F1
#
_entry.id   AF-A0A3C2BYP8-F1
#
_cell.length_a   1.000
_cell.length_b   1.000
_cell.length_c   1.000
_cell.angle_alpha   90.00
_cell.angle_beta   90.00
_cell.angle_gamma   90.00
#
_symmetry.space_group_name_H-M   'P 1'
#
loop_
_entity.id
_entity.type
_entity.pdbx_description
1 polymer ?
#
loop_
_entity_poly.entity_id
_entity_poly.type
_entity_poly.pdbx_seq_one_letter_code
_entity_poly.pdbx_strand_id
1 'polypeptide(L)'
;DCPGLNAVIRGAVLKGIAIHGHEFVGFLDGWRGVVEGDIIDIPRTMVRGIAKQGGTILGTSRTNPFENGGGPEVIKAHMDRLGIDAIIAIGGEGTLAAAKRLTDAGLKIVGVPKTVDN
;
A
#
# COMPACT_ATOMS: atom_id res chain seq x y z
N ASP A 1 10.46 -0.70 9.49
CA ASP A 1 9.68 -1.92 9.73
C ASP A 1 9.16 -1.91 11.17
N CYS A 2 7.91 -2.33 11.40
CA CYS A 2 7.28 -2.33 12.71
C CYS A 2 6.37 -3.57 12.81
N PRO A 3 6.32 -4.31 13.94
CA PRO A 3 5.51 -5.53 14.07
C PRO A 3 4.03 -5.29 13.72
N GLY A 4 3.47 -6.03 12.77
CA GLY A 4 2.04 -5.99 12.44
C GLY A 4 1.64 -5.34 11.11
N LEU A 5 2.59 -4.87 10.28
CA LEU A 5 2.28 -4.49 8.88
C LEU A 5 1.62 -5.66 8.14
N ASN A 6 2.20 -6.85 8.26
CA ASN A 6 1.65 -8.08 7.70
C ASN A 6 0.25 -8.45 8.26
N ALA A 7 -0.04 -8.09 9.51
CA ALA A 7 -1.36 -8.32 10.10
C ALA A 7 -2.43 -7.42 9.43
N VAL A 8 -2.09 -6.17 9.13
CA VAL A 8 -2.96 -5.24 8.39
C VAL A 8 -3.18 -5.73 6.96
N ILE A 9 -2.11 -6.08 6.22
CA ILE A 9 -2.19 -6.61 4.85
C ILE A 9 -3.12 -7.83 4.82
N ARG A 10 -2.90 -8.78 5.74
CA ARG A 10 -3.74 -9.97 5.86
C ARG A 10 -5.20 -9.62 6.15
N GLY A 11 -5.45 -8.68 7.05
CA GLY A 11 -6.80 -8.24 7.41
C GLY A 11 -7.55 -7.68 6.20
N ALA A 12 -6.92 -6.75 5.48
CA ALA A 12 -7.46 -6.13 4.27
C ALA A 12 -7.80 -7.17 3.20
N VAL A 13 -6.84 -8.04 2.87
CA VAL A 13 -7.01 -9.07 1.83
C VAL A 13 -8.10 -10.07 2.20
N LEU A 14 -8.09 -10.62 3.42
CA LEU A 14 -9.08 -11.63 3.80
C LEU A 14 -10.51 -11.07 3.87
N LYS A 15 -10.68 -9.86 4.40
CA LYS A 15 -12.01 -9.23 4.51
C LYS A 15 -12.48 -8.69 3.18
N GLY A 16 -11.61 -8.06 2.40
CA GLY A 16 -11.94 -7.54 1.08
C GLY A 16 -12.39 -8.64 0.13
N ILE A 17 -11.66 -9.77 0.06
CA ILE A 17 -12.06 -10.91 -0.76
C ILE A 17 -13.37 -11.53 -0.24
N ALA A 18 -13.45 -11.85 1.05
CA ALA A 18 -14.56 -12.65 1.58
C ALA A 18 -15.89 -11.90 1.66
N ILE A 19 -15.86 -10.58 1.86
CA ILE A 19 -17.07 -9.76 2.09
C ILE A 19 -17.42 -8.95 0.84
N HIS A 20 -16.42 -8.44 0.13
CA HIS A 20 -16.63 -7.46 -0.94
C HIS A 20 -16.24 -8.00 -2.33
N GLY A 21 -15.67 -9.20 -2.43
CA GLY A 21 -15.22 -9.77 -3.70
C GLY A 21 -14.10 -8.98 -4.37
N HIS A 22 -13.33 -8.20 -3.60
CA HIS A 22 -12.23 -7.40 -4.13
C HIS A 22 -11.05 -8.28 -4.55
N GLU A 23 -10.33 -7.84 -5.57
CA GLU A 23 -9.00 -8.34 -5.93
C GLU A 23 -7.92 -7.45 -5.31
N PHE A 24 -6.75 -8.03 -5.04
CA PHE A 24 -5.66 -7.32 -4.37
C PHE A 24 -4.33 -7.55 -5.08
N VAL A 25 -3.63 -6.44 -5.30
CA VAL A 25 -2.22 -6.40 -5.64
C VAL A 25 -1.46 -5.67 -4.53
N GLY A 26 -0.16 -5.94 -4.42
CA GLY A 26 0.75 -5.27 -3.51
C GLY A 26 1.78 -4.48 -4.28
N PHE A 27 1.90 -3.19 -3.98
CA PHE A 27 3.04 -2.40 -4.44
C PHE A 27 4.28 -2.77 -3.64
N LEU A 28 5.37 -3.12 -4.35
CA LEU A 28 6.64 -3.45 -3.72
C LEU A 28 7.34 -2.19 -3.23
N ASP A 29 7.99 -2.29 -2.07
CA ASP A 29 8.82 -1.26 -1.47
C ASP A 29 8.12 0.09 -1.28
N GLY A 30 6.84 0.05 -0.91
CA GLY A 30 6.05 1.22 -0.53
C GLY A 30 5.87 2.21 -1.68
N TRP A 31 6.12 3.50 -1.42
CA TRP A 31 5.91 4.55 -2.42
C TRP A 31 6.80 4.42 -3.66
N ARG A 32 7.94 3.71 -3.58
CA ARG A 32 8.74 3.41 -4.76
C ARG A 32 7.94 2.59 -5.77
N GLY A 33 7.39 1.45 -5.38
CA GLY A 33 6.60 0.62 -6.30
C GLY A 33 5.34 1.32 -6.79
N VAL A 34 4.75 2.22 -6.00
CA VAL A 34 3.64 3.06 -6.47
C VAL A 34 4.07 3.99 -7.60
N VAL A 35 5.21 4.67 -7.44
CA VAL A 35 5.77 5.55 -8.47
C VAL A 35 6.22 4.76 -9.70
N GLU A 36 6.80 3.57 -9.53
CA GLU A 36 7.32 2.75 -10.62
C GLU A 36 6.25 1.84 -11.27
N GLY A 37 5.09 1.68 -10.63
CA GLY A 37 4.06 0.74 -11.05
C GLY A 37 4.45 -0.73 -10.84
N ASP A 38 5.29 -1.00 -9.84
CA ASP A 38 5.81 -2.34 -9.51
C ASP A 38 4.88 -3.04 -8.50
N ILE A 39 4.18 -4.05 -9.00
CA ILE A 39 3.13 -4.77 -8.26
C ILE A 39 3.35 -6.28 -8.30
N ILE A 40 2.81 -6.94 -7.27
CA ILE A 40 2.63 -8.39 -7.22
C ILE A 40 1.18 -8.73 -6.91
N ASP A 41 0.67 -9.84 -7.45
CA ASP A 41 -0.65 -10.36 -7.07
C ASP A 41 -0.64 -10.83 -5.62
N ILE A 42 -1.70 -10.51 -4.87
CA ILE A 42 -1.88 -11.01 -3.50
C ILE A 42 -3.13 -11.90 -3.43
N PRO A 43 -3.02 -13.19 -3.82
CA PRO A 43 -4.09 -14.13 -3.61
C PRO A 43 -4.29 -14.41 -2.12
N ARG A 44 -5.49 -14.87 -1.75
CA ARG A 44 -5.83 -15.27 -0.36
C ARG A 44 -4.80 -16.21 0.27
N THR A 45 -4.17 -17.07 -0.52
CA THR A 45 -3.15 -18.04 -0.07
C THR A 45 -1.86 -17.37 0.38
N MET A 46 -1.48 -16.23 -0.23
CA MET A 46 -0.23 -15.52 0.06
C MET A 46 -0.22 -14.90 1.47
N VAL A 47 -1.40 -14.53 1.99
CA VAL A 47 -1.52 -13.92 3.33
C VAL A 47 -1.74 -14.92 4.47
N ARG A 48 -1.59 -16.23 4.20
CA ARG A 48 -1.69 -17.26 5.25
C ARG A 48 -0.43 -17.23 6.12
N GLY A 49 -0.63 -17.18 7.44
CA GLY A 49 0.47 -17.27 8.41
C GLY A 49 1.29 -15.99 8.62
N ILE A 50 1.15 -14.97 7.76
CA ILE A 50 2.03 -13.78 7.79
C ILE A 50 1.78 -12.84 8.98
N ALA A 51 0.63 -12.95 9.67
CA ALA A 51 0.22 -11.98 10.70
C ALA A 51 1.21 -11.84 11.87
N LYS A 52 1.95 -12.91 12.18
CA LYS A 52 2.93 -12.93 13.28
C LYS A 52 4.36 -12.68 12.81
N GLN A 53 4.58 -12.54 11.50
CA GLN A 53 5.89 -12.25 10.94
C GLN A 53 6.20 -10.77 11.12
N GLY A 54 7.39 -10.48 11.66
CA GLY A 54 8.01 -9.15 11.54
C GLY A 54 8.22 -8.82 10.07
N GLY A 55 8.50 -7.56 9.76
CA GLY A 55 8.56 -7.14 8.36
C GLY A 55 7.22 -6.77 7.77
N THR A 56 7.32 -6.58 6.46
CA THR A 56 6.21 -6.60 5.52
C THR A 56 6.62 -7.51 4.37
N ILE A 57 5.68 -8.34 3.90
CA ILE A 57 5.88 -9.18 2.71
C ILE A 57 6.07 -8.36 1.42
N LEU A 58 5.82 -7.04 1.46
CA LEU A 58 5.95 -6.13 0.33
C LEU A 58 7.23 -5.29 0.35
N GLY A 59 8.08 -5.42 1.37
CA GLY A 59 9.24 -4.52 1.53
C GLY A 59 8.85 -3.07 1.89
N THR A 60 9.85 -2.21 2.07
CA THR A 60 9.66 -0.79 2.39
C THR A 60 10.78 0.06 1.78
N SER A 61 10.45 1.28 1.37
CA SER A 61 11.45 2.29 1.00
C SER A 61 11.22 3.60 1.77
N ARG A 62 12.18 4.53 1.66
CA ARG A 62 12.06 5.92 2.14
C ARG A 62 11.69 6.89 1.00
N THR A 63 11.04 6.39 -0.05
CA THR A 63 10.70 7.19 -1.24
C THR A 63 9.60 8.20 -0.93
N ASN A 64 9.82 9.44 -1.33
CA ASN A 64 8.79 10.46 -1.40
C ASN A 64 8.07 10.33 -2.77
N PRO A 65 6.75 10.05 -2.80
CA PRO A 65 6.02 9.83 -4.06
C PRO A 65 5.89 11.10 -4.93
N PHE A 66 6.36 12.26 -4.47
CA PHE A 66 6.38 13.52 -5.23
C PHE A 66 7.75 13.83 -5.85
N GLU A 67 8.74 12.98 -5.66
CA GLU A 67 10.10 13.15 -6.19
C GLU A 67 10.42 12.10 -7.26
N ASN A 68 11.56 12.24 -7.94
CA ASN A 68 12.12 11.24 -8.87
C ASN A 68 11.14 10.75 -9.94
N GLY A 69 10.38 11.66 -10.55
CA GLY A 69 9.40 11.31 -11.58
C GLY A 69 8.08 10.76 -11.05
N GLY A 70 7.84 10.84 -9.74
CA GLY A 70 6.52 10.64 -9.14
C GLY A 70 5.57 11.81 -9.36
N GLY A 71 4.55 11.88 -8.52
CA GLY A 71 3.50 12.89 -8.56
C GLY A 71 2.11 12.28 -8.79
N PRO A 72 1.05 13.03 -8.43
CA PRO A 72 -0.33 12.55 -8.54
C PRO A 72 -0.71 12.04 -9.93
N GLU A 73 -0.27 12.73 -10.99
CA GLU A 73 -0.60 12.44 -12.37
C GLU A 73 0.03 11.12 -12.83
N VAL A 74 1.31 10.91 -12.48
CA VAL A 74 2.05 9.67 -12.82
C VAL A 74 1.45 8.49 -12.07
N ILE A 75 1.21 8.64 -10.76
CA ILE A 75 0.63 7.57 -9.95
C ILE A 75 -0.78 7.24 -10.44
N LYS A 76 -1.60 8.24 -10.79
CA LYS A 76 -2.92 8.01 -11.36
C LYS A 76 -2.84 7.26 -12.69
N ALA A 77 -1.92 7.63 -13.59
CA ALA A 77 -1.73 6.90 -14.85
C ALA A 77 -1.31 5.44 -14.62
N HIS A 78 -0.48 5.17 -13.60
CA HIS A 78 -0.14 3.80 -13.21
C HIS A 78 -1.34 3.05 -12.62
N MET A 79 -2.11 3.67 -11.74
CA MET A 79 -3.34 3.08 -11.22
C MET A 79 -4.32 2.74 -12.34
N ASP A 80 -4.57 3.65 -13.28
CA ASP A 80 -5.47 3.44 -14.41
C ASP A 80 -4.96 2.30 -15.32
N ARG A 81 -3.66 2.28 -15.64
CA ARG A 81 -3.03 1.23 -16.46
C ARG A 81 -3.09 -0.16 -15.80
N LEU A 82 -2.96 -0.21 -14.48
CA LEU A 82 -2.95 -1.45 -13.69
C LEU A 82 -4.36 -1.87 -13.22
N GLY A 83 -5.40 -1.07 -13.49
CA GLY A 83 -6.76 -1.35 -13.03
C GLY A 83 -6.95 -1.20 -11.51
N ILE A 84 -6.22 -0.29 -10.88
CA ILE A 84 -6.24 -0.09 -9.43
C ILE A 84 -7.20 1.05 -9.07
N ASP A 85 -8.31 0.71 -8.41
CA ASP A 85 -9.32 1.69 -8.02
C ASP A 85 -8.93 2.55 -6.81
N ALA A 86 -8.16 1.97 -5.88
CA ALA A 86 -7.79 2.62 -4.62
C ALA A 86 -6.53 1.99 -4.00
N ILE A 87 -5.86 2.74 -3.13
CA ILE A 87 -4.66 2.30 -2.41
C ILE A 87 -4.91 2.27 -0.91
N ILE A 88 -4.43 1.25 -0.22
CA ILE A 88 -4.33 1.21 1.25
C ILE A 88 -2.87 1.50 1.63
N ALA A 89 -2.60 2.69 2.16
CA ALA A 89 -1.26 3.10 2.60
C ALA A 89 -1.06 2.77 4.07
N ILE A 90 -0.13 1.85 4.38
CA ILE A 90 0.13 1.37 5.75
C ILE A 90 1.51 1.87 6.19
N GLY A 91 1.56 2.66 7.27
CA GLY A 91 2.84 3.16 7.77
C GLY A 91 2.71 4.28 8.79
N GLY A 92 3.85 4.88 9.13
CA GLY A 92 3.94 5.98 10.08
C GLY A 92 3.62 7.34 9.46
N GLU A 93 3.98 8.41 10.17
CA GLU A 93 3.66 9.79 9.81
C GLU A 93 4.05 10.14 8.36
N GLY A 94 5.27 9.83 7.93
CA GLY A 94 5.72 10.14 6.57
C GLY A 94 4.87 9.45 5.48
N THR A 95 4.48 8.20 5.69
CA THR A 95 3.59 7.48 4.77
C THR A 95 2.22 8.15 4.72
N LEU A 96 1.66 8.49 5.87
CA LEU A 96 0.32 9.06 5.96
C LEU A 96 0.23 10.51 5.48
N ALA A 97 1.28 11.31 5.70
CA ALA A 97 1.38 12.67 5.20
C ALA A 97 1.43 12.66 3.65
N ALA A 98 2.21 11.76 3.06
CA ALA A 98 2.23 11.58 1.61
C ALA A 98 0.87 11.09 1.08
N ALA A 99 0.26 10.10 1.74
CA ALA A 99 -1.08 9.61 1.39
C ALA A 99 -2.11 10.74 1.41
N LYS A 100 -2.11 11.57 2.45
CA LYS A 100 -3.01 12.73 2.55
C LYS A 100 -2.83 13.68 1.37
N ARG A 101 -1.59 14.06 1.05
CA ARG A 101 -1.31 14.98 -0.07
C ARG A 101 -1.77 14.41 -1.41
N LEU A 102 -1.62 13.10 -1.63
CA LEU A 102 -2.11 12.43 -2.84
C LEU A 102 -3.65 12.36 -2.86
N THR A 103 -4.29 12.15 -1.71
CA THR A 103 -5.75 12.22 -1.59
C THR A 103 -6.28 13.62 -1.88
N ASP A 104 -5.63 14.66 -1.36
CA ASP A 104 -5.97 16.06 -1.66
C ASP A 104 -5.82 16.37 -3.15
N ALA A 105 -4.94 15.64 -3.87
CA ALA A 105 -4.77 15.71 -5.32
C ALA A 105 -5.73 14.79 -6.11
N GLY A 106 -6.69 14.13 -5.43
CA GLY A 106 -7.77 13.37 -6.06
C GLY A 106 -7.55 11.86 -6.17
N LEU A 107 -6.48 11.30 -5.61
CA LEU A 107 -6.28 9.85 -5.56
C LEU A 107 -7.10 9.22 -4.43
N LYS A 108 -7.66 8.03 -4.67
CA LYS A 108 -8.42 7.29 -3.66
C LYS A 108 -7.46 6.50 -2.77
N ILE A 109 -7.10 7.06 -1.62
CA ILE A 109 -6.17 6.42 -0.68
C ILE A 109 -6.76 6.37 0.73
N VAL A 110 -6.69 5.20 1.36
CA VAL A 110 -7.00 4.99 2.78
C VAL A 110 -5.70 4.80 3.55
N GLY A 111 -5.45 5.65 4.54
CA GLY A 111 -4.30 5.53 5.43
C GLY A 111 -4.58 4.64 6.63
N VAL A 112 -3.67 3.70 6.93
CA VAL A 112 -3.70 2.88 8.14
C VAL A 112 -2.48 3.24 9.00
N PRO A 113 -2.67 3.94 10.13
CA PRO A 113 -1.56 4.36 10.98
C PRO A 113 -0.87 3.16 11.60
N LYS A 114 0.42 3.05 11.33
CA LYS A 114 1.27 2.03 11.92
C LYS A 114 2.70 2.56 12.10
N THR A 115 3.03 2.91 13.33
CA THR A 115 4.37 3.33 13.75
C THR A 115 4.83 2.53 14.96
N VAL A 116 6.15 2.47 15.21
CA VAL A 116 6.71 2.02 16.51
C VAL A 116 6.66 3.15 17.54
N ASP A 117 6.67 4.39 17.06
CA ASP A 117 6.71 5.61 17.87
C ASP A 117 5.27 6.02 18.18
N ASN A 118 4.69 5.42 19.21
CA ASN A 118 3.33 5.71 19.66
C ASN A 118 3.18 7.11 20.25
#